data_AF-A0A968WIE1-F1
#
_entry.id   AF-A0A968WIE1-F1
#
_cell.length_a   1.000
_cell.length_b   1.000
_cell.length_c   1.000
_cell.angle_alpha   90.00
_cell.angle_beta   90.00
_cell.angle_gamma   90.00
#
_symmetry.space_group_name_H-M   'P 1'
#
loop_
_entity.id
_entity.type
_entity.pdbx_description
1 polymer ?
#
loop_
_entity_poly.entity_id
_entity_poly.type
_entity_poly.pdbx_seq_one_letter_code
_entity_poly.pdbx_strand_id
1 'polypeptide(L)'
;MLGTGDWYKIAVDKEGVYKINYDMLKKLGLDPSKVIPSNIHLYGNEGGMLPQANATPRPNDLQEIAIMIVGEEDAKFDKSDYILFYAQSAHASRLNATRGVYHYEKNLYADNNFYFLTLSAAAGKRIAVVPDQGTGGLVTTFDDFVYHEVDDYNELKSGRDWFGERFDVNPVQTFEFSLPGIVPGTATLVSDVMGQTYSSAFFDVFVDNVKVQTQNIPIITSAKYDYKGADKRDTIAVNLAAAPSPLRIKYQFNKGAAGRSIGFLDYFLFSFRRTLALYGDQTIFSSIESLQNATSKFQVAGVSSDAMVWDITDHYNVNRQQGSVAGSNFTFSNRPPAR
;
A
#
# COMPACT_ATOMS: atom_id res chain seq x y z
N MET A 1 -20.18 -20.35 5.84
CA MET A 1 -19.29 -21.43 6.38
C MET A 1 -18.84 -21.25 7.85
N LEU A 2 -19.39 -20.31 8.62
CA LEU A 2 -18.90 -19.96 9.98
C LEU A 2 -19.60 -20.66 11.16
N GLY A 3 -20.37 -21.74 10.91
CA GLY A 3 -21.28 -22.31 11.92
C GLY A 3 -20.71 -23.40 12.83
N THR A 4 -19.50 -23.90 12.54
CA THR A 4 -18.89 -25.06 13.22
C THR A 4 -17.36 -24.90 13.28
N GLY A 5 -16.74 -25.43 14.34
CA GLY A 5 -15.29 -25.37 14.55
C GLY A 5 -14.84 -24.09 15.27
N ASP A 6 -13.61 -24.10 15.79
CA ASP A 6 -13.01 -22.94 16.43
C ASP A 6 -12.39 -22.01 15.38
N TRP A 7 -12.62 -20.70 15.55
CA TRP A 7 -12.12 -19.66 14.66
C TRP A 7 -11.33 -18.62 15.44
N TYR A 8 -10.12 -18.35 14.97
CA TYR A 8 -9.17 -17.48 15.64
C TYR A 8 -8.95 -16.23 14.79
N LYS A 9 -9.40 -15.09 15.30
CA LYS A 9 -9.38 -13.80 14.58
C LYS A 9 -8.02 -13.11 14.72
N ILE A 10 -7.46 -12.67 13.60
CA ILE A 10 -6.17 -12.01 13.47
C ILE A 10 -6.40 -10.65 12.82
N ALA A 11 -6.01 -9.57 13.50
CA ALA A 11 -6.08 -8.21 12.97
C ALA A 11 -4.78 -7.85 12.26
N VAL A 12 -4.91 -7.15 11.13
CA VAL A 12 -3.79 -6.68 10.31
C VAL A 12 -4.00 -5.20 10.01
N ASP A 13 -3.00 -4.38 10.32
CA ASP A 13 -2.99 -2.92 10.15
C ASP A 13 -2.26 -2.47 8.87
N LYS A 14 -1.34 -3.29 8.34
CA LYS A 14 -0.54 -2.99 7.16
C LYS A 14 -0.57 -4.12 6.16
N GLU A 15 -0.36 -3.81 4.89
CA GLU A 15 -0.15 -4.85 3.89
C GLU A 15 1.26 -5.42 3.97
N GLY A 16 1.41 -6.71 3.67
CA GLY A 16 2.69 -7.40 3.72
C GLY A 16 2.59 -8.88 4.07
N VAL A 17 3.75 -9.53 4.16
CA VAL A 17 3.88 -10.89 4.66
C VAL A 17 3.89 -10.89 6.19
N TYR A 18 2.98 -11.66 6.78
CA TYR A 18 2.85 -11.82 8.24
C TYR A 18 3.30 -13.21 8.68
N LYS A 19 3.86 -13.27 9.88
CA LYS A 19 4.33 -14.51 10.52
C LYS A 19 3.47 -14.87 11.73
N ILE A 20 2.91 -16.08 11.73
CA ILE A 20 2.27 -16.69 12.90
C ILE A 20 3.21 -17.79 13.38
N ASN A 21 3.90 -17.54 14.49
CA ASN A 21 4.79 -18.53 15.11
C ASN A 21 4.05 -19.33 16.20
N TYR A 22 4.76 -20.32 16.75
CA TYR A 22 4.29 -21.17 17.85
C TYR A 22 3.68 -20.39 19.03
N ASP A 23 4.34 -19.30 19.47
CA ASP A 23 3.87 -18.49 20.59
C ASP A 23 2.60 -17.69 20.26
N MET A 24 2.45 -17.26 19.00
CA MET A 24 1.22 -16.60 18.54
C MET A 24 0.05 -17.58 18.53
N LEU A 25 0.24 -18.82 18.09
CA LEU A 25 -0.81 -19.85 18.18
C LEU A 25 -1.25 -20.09 19.64
N LYS A 26 -0.30 -20.14 20.58
CA LYS A 26 -0.63 -20.22 22.02
C LYS A 26 -1.43 -19.02 22.51
N LYS A 27 -1.07 -17.80 22.09
CA LYS A 27 -1.80 -16.58 22.45
C LYS A 27 -3.22 -16.55 21.89
N LEU A 28 -3.45 -17.16 20.72
CA LEU A 28 -4.77 -17.33 20.13
C LEU A 28 -5.64 -18.35 20.91
N GLY A 29 -5.04 -19.15 21.81
CA GLY A 29 -5.73 -20.17 22.59
C GLY A 29 -5.61 -21.58 22.03
N LEU A 30 -4.81 -21.77 20.97
CA LEU A 30 -4.48 -23.10 20.45
C LEU A 30 -3.38 -23.75 21.29
N ASP A 31 -3.42 -25.08 21.37
CA ASP A 31 -2.30 -25.89 21.86
C ASP A 31 -1.50 -26.37 20.64
N PRO A 32 -0.36 -25.75 20.29
CA PRO A 32 0.34 -26.09 19.04
C PRO A 32 0.85 -27.53 19.04
N SER A 33 1.05 -28.15 20.21
CA SER A 33 1.48 -29.56 20.30
C SER A 33 0.43 -30.56 19.78
N LYS A 34 -0.82 -30.10 19.62
CA LYS A 34 -1.94 -30.87 19.06
C LYS A 34 -2.30 -30.42 17.65
N VAL A 35 -1.63 -29.40 17.11
CA VAL A 35 -1.88 -28.89 15.78
C VAL A 35 -1.13 -29.78 14.79
N ILE A 36 -1.86 -30.36 13.85
CA ILE A 36 -1.30 -30.98 12.65
C ILE A 36 -1.17 -29.85 11.61
N PRO A 37 0.04 -29.47 11.17
CA PRO A 37 0.22 -28.30 10.30
C PRO A 37 -0.58 -28.36 9.00
N SER A 38 -0.74 -29.55 8.39
CA SER A 38 -1.53 -29.73 7.16
C SER A 38 -2.99 -29.28 7.31
N ASN A 39 -3.51 -29.31 8.53
CA ASN A 39 -4.91 -29.03 8.86
C ASN A 39 -5.18 -27.54 9.14
N ILE A 40 -4.15 -26.69 9.03
CA ILE A 40 -4.30 -25.25 9.24
C ILE A 40 -4.86 -24.62 7.97
N HIS A 41 -5.98 -23.90 8.14
CA HIS A 41 -6.59 -23.05 7.13
C HIS A 41 -6.58 -21.60 7.59
N LEU A 42 -6.44 -20.70 6.63
CA LEU A 42 -6.57 -19.27 6.85
C LEU A 42 -7.61 -18.71 5.89
N TYR A 43 -8.55 -17.94 6.42
CA TYR A 43 -9.61 -17.33 5.64
C TYR A 43 -9.58 -15.81 5.79
N GLY A 44 -9.90 -15.10 4.72
CA GLY A 44 -9.90 -13.65 4.68
C GLY A 44 -10.57 -13.16 3.41
N ASN A 45 -10.70 -11.84 3.31
CA ASN A 45 -11.11 -11.17 2.08
C ASN A 45 -10.09 -10.10 1.75
N GLU A 46 -10.15 -9.62 0.51
CA GLU A 46 -9.38 -8.46 0.05
C GLU A 46 -9.54 -7.26 0.99
N GLY A 47 -8.47 -6.47 1.05
CA GLY A 47 -8.45 -5.18 1.72
C GLY A 47 -9.22 -4.10 0.97
N GLY A 48 -9.20 -2.90 1.51
CA GLY A 48 -9.90 -1.75 0.94
C GLY A 48 -11.32 -1.55 1.47
N MET A 49 -11.93 -0.45 1.04
CA MET A 49 -13.29 -0.09 1.41
C MET A 49 -14.30 -0.86 0.57
N LEU A 50 -15.39 -1.31 1.19
CA LEU A 50 -16.48 -1.94 0.45
C LEU A 50 -17.09 -0.95 -0.55
N PRO A 51 -17.42 -1.42 -1.78
CA PRO A 51 -18.02 -0.58 -2.78
C PRO A 51 -19.39 -0.08 -2.32
N GLN A 52 -19.67 1.19 -2.59
CA GLN A 52 -20.95 1.81 -2.21
C GLN A 52 -22.12 1.34 -3.09
N ALA A 53 -21.84 1.00 -4.35
CA ALA A 53 -22.85 0.51 -5.26
C ALA A 53 -23.21 -0.94 -4.90
N ASN A 54 -24.49 -1.18 -4.59
CA ASN A 54 -25.00 -2.50 -4.20
C ASN A 54 -24.78 -3.58 -5.29
N ALA A 55 -24.67 -3.17 -6.56
CA ALA A 55 -24.48 -4.06 -7.69
C ALA A 55 -23.00 -4.44 -7.92
N THR A 56 -22.05 -3.80 -7.26
CA THR A 56 -20.63 -4.15 -7.41
C THR A 56 -20.38 -5.52 -6.77
N PRO A 57 -19.79 -6.48 -7.51
CA PRO A 57 -19.46 -7.80 -6.97
C PRO A 57 -18.58 -7.72 -5.73
N ARG A 58 -18.85 -8.61 -4.78
CA ARG A 58 -18.04 -8.80 -3.57
C ARG A 58 -18.18 -10.24 -3.09
N PRO A 59 -17.17 -10.82 -2.43
CA PRO A 59 -17.29 -12.14 -1.83
C PRO A 59 -18.49 -12.22 -0.89
N ASN A 60 -19.29 -13.29 -1.00
CA ASN A 60 -20.44 -13.54 -0.13
C ASN A 60 -20.03 -14.13 1.24
N ASP A 61 -18.89 -14.80 1.28
CA ASP A 61 -18.30 -15.45 2.45
C ASP A 61 -16.80 -15.18 2.44
N LEU A 62 -16.11 -15.51 3.55
CA LEU A 62 -14.64 -15.51 3.58
C LEU A 62 -14.08 -16.54 2.59
N GLN A 63 -12.97 -16.19 1.94
CA GLN A 63 -12.27 -17.10 1.05
C GLN A 63 -10.97 -17.59 1.68
N GLU A 64 -10.55 -18.79 1.28
CA GLU A 64 -9.32 -19.39 1.78
C GLU A 64 -8.09 -18.75 1.14
N ILE A 65 -7.15 -18.32 1.99
CA ILE A 65 -5.89 -17.69 1.64
C ILE A 65 -4.79 -18.75 1.59
N ALA A 66 -3.98 -18.72 0.54
CA ALA A 66 -2.81 -19.58 0.44
C ALA A 66 -1.78 -19.21 1.52
N ILE A 67 -1.36 -20.20 2.31
CA ILE A 67 -0.31 -20.03 3.35
C ILE A 67 0.94 -20.85 3.03
N MET A 68 2.08 -20.43 3.54
CA MET A 68 3.29 -21.25 3.59
C MET A 68 3.51 -21.67 5.03
N ILE A 69 3.82 -22.94 5.27
CA ILE A 69 4.26 -23.42 6.59
C ILE A 69 5.70 -23.88 6.47
N VAL A 70 6.54 -23.39 7.36
CA VAL A 70 7.94 -23.82 7.48
C VAL A 70 8.04 -24.77 8.66
N GLY A 71 8.57 -25.99 8.42
CA GLY A 71 8.69 -27.04 9.43
C GLY A 71 7.55 -28.07 9.45
N GLU A 72 6.67 -28.12 8.43
CA GLU A 72 5.53 -29.05 8.45
C GLU A 72 5.86 -30.53 8.14
N GLU A 73 7.13 -30.87 7.87
CA GLU A 73 7.54 -32.18 7.35
C GLU A 73 7.34 -33.35 8.32
N ASP A 74 7.35 -33.10 9.63
CA ASP A 74 7.20 -34.13 10.68
C ASP A 74 5.76 -34.28 11.20
N ALA A 75 4.82 -33.54 10.58
CA ALA A 75 3.41 -33.46 10.92
C ALA A 75 3.11 -32.93 12.35
N LYS A 76 4.06 -32.21 12.96
CA LYS A 76 3.87 -31.50 14.23
C LYS A 76 4.14 -30.02 14.05
N PHE A 77 3.59 -29.20 14.95
CA PHE A 77 3.90 -27.78 15.00
C PHE A 77 4.84 -27.49 16.16
N ASP A 78 6.13 -27.58 15.90
CA ASP A 78 7.22 -27.36 16.84
C ASP A 78 7.55 -25.87 17.01
N LYS A 79 8.44 -25.58 17.97
CA LYS A 79 8.79 -24.19 18.32
C LYS A 79 9.51 -23.44 17.19
N SER A 80 10.18 -24.15 16.30
CA SER A 80 10.84 -23.59 15.11
C SER A 80 9.85 -23.22 14.02
N ASP A 81 8.63 -23.73 14.08
CA ASP A 81 7.71 -23.72 12.96
C ASP A 81 6.89 -22.44 12.95
N TYR A 82 6.51 -22.04 11.75
CA TYR A 82 5.72 -20.84 11.56
C TYR A 82 4.96 -20.86 10.24
N ILE A 83 3.85 -20.13 10.26
CA ILE A 83 3.01 -19.88 9.11
C ILE A 83 3.39 -18.50 8.57
N LEU A 84 3.54 -18.39 7.26
CA LEU A 84 3.62 -17.14 6.53
C LEU A 84 2.40 -17.00 5.62
N PHE A 85 1.85 -15.79 5.54
CA PHE A 85 0.77 -15.45 4.62
C PHE A 85 0.86 -13.99 4.21
N TYR A 86 0.36 -13.64 3.02
CA TYR A 86 0.25 -12.26 2.59
C TYR A 86 -1.09 -11.69 3.05
N ALA A 87 -1.05 -10.53 3.68
CA ALA A 87 -2.22 -9.81 4.16
C ALA A 87 -2.32 -8.46 3.46
N GLN A 88 -3.54 -8.03 3.17
CA GLN A 88 -3.84 -6.68 2.71
C GLN A 88 -4.37 -5.85 3.89
N SER A 89 -4.00 -4.57 3.93
CA SER A 89 -4.51 -3.63 4.94
C SER A 89 -6.00 -3.31 4.73
N ALA A 90 -6.63 -2.63 5.68
CA ALA A 90 -7.99 -2.10 5.46
C ALA A 90 -8.04 -1.06 4.34
N HIS A 91 -6.93 -0.39 4.05
CA HIS A 91 -6.77 0.60 2.99
C HIS A 91 -6.36 -0.07 1.68
N ALA A 92 -6.58 0.63 0.56
CA ALA A 92 -6.26 0.10 -0.77
C ALA A 92 -5.28 1.01 -1.52
N SER A 93 -4.26 0.39 -2.10
CA SER A 93 -3.37 1.01 -3.08
C SER A 93 -3.45 0.26 -4.41
N ARG A 94 -3.41 0.99 -5.53
CA ARG A 94 -3.44 0.37 -6.87
C ARG A 94 -2.71 1.23 -7.88
N LEU A 95 -1.84 0.59 -8.66
CA LEU A 95 -1.11 1.25 -9.74
C LEU A 95 -1.99 1.35 -10.99
N ASN A 96 -2.22 2.58 -11.48
CA ASN A 96 -2.74 2.78 -12.81
C ASN A 96 -1.57 2.77 -13.81
N ALA A 97 -1.27 1.60 -14.38
CA ALA A 97 -0.15 1.43 -15.29
C ALA A 97 -0.23 2.31 -16.56
N THR A 98 -1.44 2.66 -17.02
CA THR A 98 -1.64 3.55 -18.18
C THR A 98 -1.29 5.00 -17.85
N ARG A 99 -1.58 5.44 -16.64
CA ARG A 99 -1.28 6.81 -16.18
C ARG A 99 0.08 6.94 -15.52
N GLY A 100 0.69 5.83 -15.10
CA GLY A 100 1.97 5.82 -14.37
C GLY A 100 1.85 6.37 -12.94
N VAL A 101 0.68 6.25 -12.31
CA VAL A 101 0.37 6.85 -11.01
C VAL A 101 -0.34 5.86 -10.11
N TYR A 102 0.05 5.81 -8.84
CA TYR A 102 -0.69 5.06 -7.82
C TYR A 102 -1.93 5.82 -7.35
N HIS A 103 -2.98 5.07 -7.06
CA HIS A 103 -4.13 5.56 -6.33
C HIS A 103 -4.13 4.96 -4.94
N TYR A 104 -4.30 5.80 -3.93
CA TYR A 104 -4.51 5.40 -2.55
C TYR A 104 -5.96 5.70 -2.14
N GLU A 105 -6.55 4.81 -1.35
CA GLU A 105 -7.89 4.95 -0.78
C GLU A 105 -7.83 4.53 0.68
N LYS A 106 -7.96 5.51 1.55
CA LYS A 106 -8.15 5.29 2.98
C LYS A 106 -9.54 4.70 3.21
N ASN A 107 -9.61 3.78 4.16
CA ASN A 107 -10.87 3.18 4.55
C ASN A 107 -11.52 4.03 5.63
N LEU A 108 -12.73 4.53 5.36
CA LEU A 108 -13.44 5.45 6.23
C LEU A 108 -14.08 4.76 7.45
N TYR A 109 -14.09 3.42 7.49
CA TYR A 109 -14.87 2.65 8.46
C TYR A 109 -14.04 1.63 9.24
N ALA A 110 -12.77 1.41 8.87
CA ALA A 110 -11.91 0.43 9.51
C ALA A 110 -10.43 0.77 9.37
N ASP A 111 -9.69 0.62 10.47
CA ASP A 111 -8.23 0.73 10.49
C ASP A 111 -7.54 -0.61 10.24
N ASN A 112 -8.25 -1.73 10.48
CA ASN A 112 -7.70 -3.08 10.40
C ASN A 112 -8.50 -3.96 9.44
N ASN A 113 -7.79 -4.79 8.66
CA ASN A 113 -8.38 -5.95 8.02
C ASN A 113 -8.27 -7.17 8.94
N PHE A 114 -9.08 -8.21 8.68
CA PHE A 114 -9.14 -9.39 9.55
C PHE A 114 -9.02 -10.69 8.78
N TYR A 115 -8.19 -11.57 9.30
CA TYR A 115 -8.01 -12.95 8.85
C TYR A 115 -8.44 -13.89 9.96
N PHE A 116 -8.89 -15.08 9.58
CA PHE A 116 -9.46 -16.06 10.49
C PHE A 116 -8.79 -17.41 10.28
N LEU A 117 -8.07 -17.86 11.29
CA LEU A 117 -7.43 -19.17 11.31
C LEU A 117 -8.41 -20.20 11.87
N THR A 118 -8.43 -21.39 11.28
CA THR A 118 -9.19 -22.53 11.78
C THR A 118 -8.47 -23.84 11.50
N LEU A 119 -8.88 -24.91 12.17
CA LEU A 119 -8.36 -26.26 11.98
C LEU A 119 -9.45 -27.15 11.39
N SER A 120 -9.14 -27.84 10.30
CA SER A 120 -10.05 -28.82 9.67
C SER A 120 -9.27 -30.05 9.25
N ALA A 121 -9.94 -31.20 9.16
CA ALA A 121 -9.28 -32.46 8.79
C ALA A 121 -8.82 -32.50 7.32
N ALA A 122 -9.34 -31.60 6.48
CA ALA A 122 -8.86 -31.43 5.12
C ALA A 122 -7.52 -30.68 5.10
N ALA A 123 -6.71 -30.89 4.06
CA ALA A 123 -5.50 -30.11 3.88
C ALA A 123 -5.84 -28.66 3.52
N GLY A 124 -5.21 -27.71 4.22
CA GLY A 124 -5.35 -26.29 3.93
C GLY A 124 -4.60 -25.84 2.69
N LYS A 125 -5.07 -24.74 2.10
CA LYS A 125 -4.48 -24.16 0.89
C LYS A 125 -3.04 -23.72 1.12
N ARG A 126 -2.14 -24.12 0.21
CA ARG A 126 -0.70 -23.78 0.27
C ARG A 126 -0.29 -22.84 -0.85
N ILE A 127 0.69 -21.98 -0.57
CA ILE A 127 1.38 -21.19 -1.59
C ILE A 127 2.10 -22.15 -2.54
N ALA A 128 1.74 -22.10 -3.82
CA ALA A 128 2.38 -22.92 -4.84
C ALA A 128 3.69 -22.27 -5.33
N VAL A 129 4.63 -23.09 -5.80
CA VAL A 129 5.88 -22.61 -6.41
C VAL A 129 5.68 -22.52 -7.92
N VAL A 130 5.93 -21.35 -8.50
CA VAL A 130 5.84 -21.11 -9.95
C VAL A 130 7.25 -21.12 -10.56
N PRO A 131 7.48 -21.83 -11.68
CA PRO A 131 8.80 -21.94 -12.29
C PRO A 131 9.34 -20.62 -12.84
N ASP A 132 10.67 -20.46 -12.75
CA ASP A 132 11.41 -19.38 -13.41
C ASP A 132 11.26 -19.47 -14.93
N GLN A 133 10.83 -18.37 -15.55
CA GLN A 133 10.60 -18.28 -17.00
C GLN A 133 11.88 -18.06 -17.81
N GLY A 134 13.04 -17.93 -17.17
CA GLY A 134 14.35 -17.92 -17.83
C GLY A 134 14.78 -16.54 -18.32
N THR A 135 15.08 -16.39 -19.61
CA THR A 135 15.64 -15.13 -20.16
C THR A 135 14.56 -14.09 -20.44
N GLY A 136 14.84 -12.82 -20.13
CA GLY A 136 13.93 -11.71 -20.34
C GLY A 136 14.64 -10.36 -20.22
N GLY A 137 13.90 -9.27 -20.47
CA GLY A 137 14.42 -7.91 -20.25
C GLY A 137 14.74 -7.71 -18.77
N LEU A 138 15.93 -7.18 -18.47
CA LEU A 138 16.40 -7.00 -17.10
C LEU A 138 15.66 -5.85 -16.42
N VAL A 139 15.02 -6.13 -15.28
CA VAL A 139 14.33 -5.16 -14.44
C VAL A 139 15.08 -5.02 -13.12
N THR A 140 15.65 -3.84 -12.90
CA THR A 140 16.42 -3.47 -11.69
C THR A 140 15.82 -2.29 -10.94
N THR A 141 14.66 -1.81 -11.39
CA THR A 141 13.91 -0.73 -10.76
C THR A 141 12.42 -1.05 -10.76
N PHE A 142 11.70 -0.46 -9.82
CA PHE A 142 10.25 -0.62 -9.67
C PHE A 142 9.58 0.73 -9.41
N ASP A 143 8.28 0.77 -9.65
CA ASP A 143 7.42 1.90 -9.36
C ASP A 143 7.00 1.82 -7.89
N ASP A 144 7.19 2.92 -7.16
CA ASP A 144 6.87 3.05 -5.75
C ASP A 144 6.10 4.35 -5.51
N PHE A 145 5.52 4.49 -4.33
CA PHE A 145 4.83 5.70 -3.93
C PHE A 145 4.92 5.93 -2.42
N VAL A 146 4.77 7.20 -2.03
CA VAL A 146 4.42 7.59 -0.66
C VAL A 146 3.17 8.44 -0.68
N TYR A 147 2.47 8.47 0.44
CA TYR A 147 1.30 9.32 0.62
C TYR A 147 1.28 9.90 2.03
N HIS A 148 0.46 10.94 2.20
CA HIS A 148 0.10 11.52 3.48
C HIS A 148 -1.39 11.82 3.44
N GLU A 149 -2.13 11.34 4.44
CA GLU A 149 -3.57 11.45 4.55
C GLU A 149 -3.98 11.36 6.03
N VAL A 150 -4.57 12.43 6.57
CA VAL A 150 -4.95 12.55 7.98
C VAL A 150 -6.36 13.13 8.09
N ASP A 151 -7.25 12.44 8.80
CA ASP A 151 -8.65 12.87 8.98
C ASP A 151 -8.85 13.63 10.30
N ASP A 152 -8.37 14.89 10.37
CA ASP A 152 -8.41 15.67 11.62
C ASP A 152 -9.55 16.71 11.67
N TYR A 153 -9.98 17.22 10.52
CA TYR A 153 -10.93 18.33 10.40
C TYR A 153 -12.07 18.03 9.42
N ASN A 154 -13.31 18.18 9.87
CA ASN A 154 -14.49 18.13 9.03
C ASN A 154 -15.28 19.44 9.17
N GLU A 155 -15.29 20.24 8.10
CA GLU A 155 -15.91 21.58 8.09
C GLU A 155 -17.40 21.54 8.41
N LEU A 156 -18.13 20.57 7.86
CA LEU A 156 -19.58 20.49 7.97
C LEU A 156 -20.05 19.73 9.23
N LYS A 157 -19.10 19.21 10.01
CA LYS A 157 -19.32 18.22 11.08
C LYS A 157 -20.24 17.07 10.66
N SER A 158 -20.18 16.72 9.38
CA SER A 158 -21.04 15.76 8.68
C SER A 158 -20.42 15.40 7.34
N GLY A 159 -20.93 14.34 6.71
CA GLY A 159 -20.38 13.85 5.45
C GLY A 159 -19.08 13.07 5.64
N ARG A 160 -18.30 12.96 4.56
CA ARG A 160 -17.11 12.10 4.48
C ARG A 160 -15.85 12.83 4.04
N ASP A 161 -15.95 14.14 3.86
CA ASP A 161 -14.81 14.96 3.46
C ASP A 161 -14.12 15.42 4.74
N TRP A 162 -12.91 14.92 4.94
CA TRP A 162 -12.06 15.20 6.08
C TRP A 162 -10.75 15.76 5.55
N PHE A 163 -10.08 16.54 6.39
CA PHE A 163 -8.84 17.22 6.04
C PHE A 163 -7.86 17.11 7.18
N GLY A 164 -6.57 17.10 6.86
CA GLY A 164 -5.47 17.07 7.81
C GLY A 164 -5.05 18.48 8.21
N GLU A 165 -3.83 18.85 7.83
CA GLU A 165 -3.17 20.06 8.30
C GLU A 165 -3.93 21.33 7.93
N ARG A 166 -4.18 22.18 8.94
CA ARG A 166 -4.77 23.51 8.76
C ARG A 166 -3.69 24.58 8.60
N PHE A 167 -3.70 25.27 7.47
CA PHE A 167 -2.80 26.36 7.09
C PHE A 167 -3.43 27.71 7.45
N ASP A 168 -3.33 28.07 8.73
CA ASP A 168 -3.82 29.35 9.26
C ASP A 168 -2.71 30.10 10.00
N VAL A 169 -2.41 29.70 11.23
CA VAL A 169 -1.33 30.30 12.04
C VAL A 169 0.04 29.86 11.51
N ASN A 170 0.17 28.59 11.15
CA ASN A 170 1.33 28.05 10.46
C ASN A 170 0.98 27.79 8.98
N PRO A 171 1.32 28.69 8.04
CA PRO A 171 1.01 28.53 6.63
C PRO A 171 2.01 27.64 5.88
N VAL A 172 2.97 27.02 6.57
CA VAL A 172 3.98 26.15 5.95
C VAL A 172 4.01 24.80 6.65
N GLN A 173 3.92 23.73 5.87
CA GLN A 173 4.06 22.35 6.33
C GLN A 173 5.08 21.62 5.45
N THR A 174 5.96 20.84 6.08
CA THR A 174 6.97 20.04 5.38
C THR A 174 6.89 18.60 5.88
N PHE A 175 6.77 17.67 4.94
CA PHE A 175 6.69 16.23 5.16
C PHE A 175 7.99 15.59 4.69
N GLU A 176 8.59 14.75 5.53
CA GLU A 176 9.88 14.14 5.28
C GLU A 176 9.77 12.62 5.24
N PHE A 177 10.27 12.00 4.17
CA PHE A 177 10.25 10.55 3.96
C PHE A 177 11.65 10.00 3.76
N SER A 178 12.07 9.04 4.59
CA SER A 178 13.33 8.31 4.42
C SER A 178 13.18 7.22 3.36
N LEU A 179 13.50 7.54 2.11
CA LEU A 179 13.28 6.67 0.94
C LEU A 179 14.60 6.39 0.22
N PRO A 180 15.43 5.43 0.71
CA PRO A 180 16.67 5.10 0.03
C PRO A 180 16.40 4.48 -1.35
N GLY A 181 17.30 4.74 -2.30
CA GLY A 181 17.27 4.12 -3.63
C GLY A 181 16.28 4.73 -4.61
N ILE A 182 15.75 5.94 -4.37
CA ILE A 182 15.09 6.73 -5.42
C ILE A 182 16.03 6.87 -6.62
N VAL A 183 15.49 6.74 -7.83
CA VAL A 183 16.24 6.94 -9.07
C VAL A 183 15.84 8.30 -9.69
N PRO A 184 16.79 9.10 -10.19
CA PRO A 184 16.47 10.34 -10.90
C PRO A 184 15.55 10.09 -12.10
N GLY A 185 14.70 11.06 -12.41
CA GLY A 185 13.77 11.00 -13.53
C GLY A 185 12.38 11.52 -13.21
N THR A 186 11.40 11.10 -14.01
CA THR A 186 10.02 11.54 -13.86
C THR A 186 9.36 10.92 -12.64
N ALA A 187 8.70 11.77 -11.86
CA ALA A 187 7.82 11.43 -10.76
C ALA A 187 6.49 12.17 -10.93
N THR A 188 5.45 11.76 -10.20
CA THR A 188 4.15 12.41 -10.22
C THR A 188 3.66 12.68 -8.81
N LEU A 189 3.30 13.93 -8.53
CA LEU A 189 2.61 14.34 -7.31
C LEU A 189 1.13 14.53 -7.61
N VAL A 190 0.28 13.74 -6.98
CA VAL A 190 -1.15 14.05 -6.84
C VAL A 190 -1.32 14.79 -5.54
N SER A 191 -1.91 15.96 -5.60
CA SER A 191 -2.09 16.84 -4.44
C SER A 191 -3.53 17.30 -4.41
N ASP A 192 -4.16 17.16 -3.25
CA ASP A 192 -5.51 17.64 -3.00
C ASP A 192 -5.52 18.53 -1.76
N VAL A 193 -6.12 19.70 -1.92
CA VAL A 193 -6.17 20.73 -0.89
C VAL A 193 -7.53 21.40 -0.95
N MET A 194 -7.94 21.96 0.18
CA MET A 194 -9.14 22.78 0.26
C MET A 194 -8.76 24.17 0.76
N GLY A 195 -9.48 25.20 0.33
CA GLY A 195 -9.37 26.49 0.99
C GLY A 195 -10.71 27.17 1.23
N GLN A 196 -10.73 27.91 2.33
CA GLN A 196 -11.81 28.78 2.75
C GLN A 196 -11.37 30.22 2.55
N THR A 197 -11.41 30.69 1.31
CA THR A 197 -10.86 31.98 0.93
C THR A 197 -11.89 32.89 0.26
N TYR A 198 -11.98 34.15 0.69
CA TYR A 198 -12.86 35.17 0.09
C TYR A 198 -12.14 36.07 -0.93
N SER A 199 -10.82 35.93 -1.04
CA SER A 199 -9.99 36.57 -2.05
C SER A 199 -8.97 35.56 -2.59
N SER A 200 -8.30 35.89 -3.70
CA SER A 200 -7.35 34.98 -4.36
C SER A 200 -6.29 34.47 -3.38
N ALA A 201 -6.21 33.15 -3.24
CA ALA A 201 -5.23 32.46 -2.40
C ALA A 201 -4.76 31.19 -3.13
N PHE A 202 -3.58 30.68 -2.76
CA PHE A 202 -2.99 29.54 -3.45
C PHE A 202 -1.99 28.80 -2.56
N PHE A 203 -1.75 27.52 -2.88
CA PHE A 203 -0.62 26.77 -2.33
C PHE A 203 0.55 26.80 -3.30
N ASP A 204 1.73 27.20 -2.83
CA ASP A 204 2.98 26.84 -3.49
C ASP A 204 3.42 25.47 -2.98
N VAL A 205 3.61 24.53 -3.90
CA VAL A 205 4.00 23.14 -3.60
C VAL A 205 5.43 22.92 -4.05
N PHE A 206 6.23 22.32 -3.18
CA PHE A 206 7.66 22.08 -3.41
C PHE A 206 8.00 20.60 -3.21
N VAL A 207 8.90 20.10 -4.04
CA VAL A 207 9.57 18.80 -3.87
C VAL A 207 11.08 19.08 -3.79
N ASP A 208 11.70 18.70 -2.69
CA ASP A 208 13.13 18.94 -2.37
C ASP A 208 13.60 20.37 -2.66
N ASN A 209 12.85 21.34 -2.10
CA ASN A 209 13.07 22.78 -2.24
C ASN A 209 12.85 23.37 -3.64
N VAL A 210 12.52 22.55 -4.65
CA VAL A 210 12.12 23.03 -5.97
C VAL A 210 10.61 23.25 -5.98
N LYS A 211 10.16 24.46 -6.36
CA LYS A 211 8.73 24.73 -6.53
C LYS A 211 8.22 24.01 -7.76
N VAL A 212 7.27 23.09 -7.59
CA VAL A 212 6.71 22.26 -8.68
C VAL A 212 5.34 22.74 -9.14
N GLN A 213 4.59 23.46 -8.29
CA GLN A 213 3.26 23.95 -8.64
C GLN A 213 2.86 25.18 -7.82
N THR A 214 2.00 26.01 -8.43
CA THR A 214 1.15 26.98 -7.72
C THR A 214 -0.31 26.56 -7.92
N GLN A 215 -0.93 26.04 -6.87
CA GLN A 215 -2.32 25.56 -6.88
C GLN A 215 -3.27 26.68 -6.45
N ASN A 216 -3.94 27.30 -7.42
CA ASN A 216 -4.91 28.36 -7.15
C ASN A 216 -6.20 27.80 -6.56
N ILE A 217 -6.63 28.35 -5.42
CA ILE A 217 -7.86 27.97 -4.75
C ILE A 217 -9.02 28.82 -5.26
N PRO A 218 -10.14 28.20 -5.69
CA PRO A 218 -11.35 28.96 -6.01
C PRO A 218 -11.88 29.75 -4.81
N ILE A 219 -12.33 30.98 -5.05
CA ILE A 219 -12.93 31.79 -3.98
C ILE A 219 -14.33 31.28 -3.64
N ILE A 220 -14.69 31.35 -2.36
CA ILE A 220 -16.05 31.12 -1.86
C ILE A 220 -16.65 32.43 -1.34
N THR A 221 -17.96 32.46 -1.06
CA THR A 221 -18.61 33.64 -0.45
C THR A 221 -18.85 33.45 1.04
N SER A 222 -19.22 34.54 1.73
CA SER A 222 -19.66 34.49 3.13
C SER A 222 -21.15 34.20 3.28
N ALA A 223 -21.86 33.80 2.22
CA ALA A 223 -23.29 33.56 2.26
C ALA A 223 -23.65 32.34 3.13
N LYS A 224 -24.81 32.42 3.79
CA LYS A 224 -25.24 31.43 4.79
C LYS A 224 -25.34 30.01 4.21
N TYR A 225 -25.90 29.88 3.02
CA TYR A 225 -26.19 28.59 2.35
C TYR A 225 -25.32 28.34 1.12
N ASP A 226 -24.07 28.80 1.17
CA ASP A 226 -23.08 28.59 0.11
C ASP A 226 -22.01 27.58 0.56
N TYR A 227 -21.18 27.14 -0.39
CA TYR A 227 -20.04 26.26 -0.15
C TYR A 227 -19.15 26.82 0.97
N LYS A 228 -18.70 25.92 1.85
CA LYS A 228 -17.87 26.29 3.01
C LYS A 228 -16.37 26.17 2.76
N GLY A 229 -15.99 25.62 1.62
CA GLY A 229 -14.63 25.47 1.14
C GLY A 229 -14.68 25.16 -0.34
N ALA A 230 -13.55 25.32 -1.02
CA ALA A 230 -13.37 24.87 -2.38
C ALA A 230 -12.15 23.96 -2.45
N ASP A 231 -12.37 22.74 -2.93
CA ASP A 231 -11.33 21.73 -3.15
C ASP A 231 -10.59 21.99 -4.46
N LYS A 232 -9.32 21.60 -4.49
CA LYS A 232 -8.45 21.74 -5.65
C LYS A 232 -7.47 20.56 -5.69
N ARG A 233 -7.80 19.61 -6.56
CA ARG A 233 -6.91 18.50 -6.92
C ARG A 233 -6.13 18.79 -8.18
N ASP A 234 -4.81 18.65 -8.11
CA ASP A 234 -3.92 18.68 -9.27
C ASP A 234 -3.07 17.40 -9.37
N THR A 235 -2.76 16.99 -10.60
CA THR A 235 -1.74 15.98 -10.89
C THR A 235 -0.55 16.67 -11.53
N ILE A 236 0.59 16.65 -10.86
CA ILE A 236 1.76 17.46 -11.15
C ILE A 236 2.90 16.54 -11.58
N ALA A 237 3.42 16.75 -12.78
CA ALA A 237 4.65 16.10 -13.21
C ALA A 237 5.85 16.75 -12.52
N VAL A 238 6.72 15.92 -11.94
CA VAL A 238 7.92 16.36 -11.21
C VAL A 238 9.14 15.72 -11.86
N ASN A 239 10.20 16.49 -12.07
CA ASN A 239 11.49 15.96 -12.52
C ASN A 239 12.45 15.91 -11.33
N LEU A 240 12.78 14.71 -10.87
CA LEU A 240 13.78 14.47 -9.84
C LEU A 240 15.17 14.51 -10.46
N ALA A 241 15.88 15.63 -10.28
CA ALA A 241 17.24 15.81 -10.79
C ALA A 241 18.28 14.94 -10.06
N ALA A 242 17.96 14.48 -8.85
CA ALA A 242 18.81 13.63 -8.01
C ALA A 242 18.00 12.50 -7.40
N ALA A 243 18.67 11.67 -6.59
CA ALA A 243 18.09 10.60 -5.77
C ALA A 243 17.92 11.07 -4.31
N PRO A 244 16.95 11.94 -4.01
CA PRO A 244 16.80 12.52 -2.68
C PRO A 244 16.54 11.44 -1.62
N SER A 245 17.24 11.53 -0.49
CA SER A 245 16.88 10.82 0.73
C SER A 245 17.45 11.59 1.93
N PRO A 246 16.61 12.17 2.81
CA PRO A 246 15.16 12.08 2.77
C PRO A 246 14.54 12.93 1.63
N LEU A 247 13.40 12.48 1.11
CA LEU A 247 12.53 13.23 0.20
C LEU A 247 11.69 14.20 1.02
N ARG A 248 11.61 15.47 0.61
CA ARG A 248 10.77 16.49 1.27
C ARG A 248 9.69 17.03 0.36
N ILE A 249 8.44 16.97 0.82
CA ILE A 249 7.29 17.61 0.18
C ILE A 249 6.85 18.76 1.09
N LYS A 250 6.78 19.97 0.55
CA LYS A 250 6.41 21.17 1.32
C LYS A 250 5.25 21.89 0.67
N TYR A 251 4.29 22.28 1.49
CA TYR A 251 3.18 23.15 1.14
C TYR A 251 3.35 24.50 1.84
N GLN A 252 3.22 25.58 1.08
CA GLN A 252 3.13 26.94 1.59
C GLN A 252 1.82 27.57 1.12
N PHE A 253 0.91 27.86 2.05
CA PHE A 253 -0.34 28.54 1.76
C PHE A 253 -0.14 30.05 1.75
N ASN A 254 -0.33 30.66 0.59
CA ASN A 254 -0.29 32.10 0.40
C ASN A 254 -1.71 32.65 0.55
N LYS A 255 -1.97 33.32 1.68
CA LYS A 255 -3.28 33.84 2.05
C LYS A 255 -3.73 34.97 1.13
N GLY A 256 -5.04 35.05 0.94
CA GLY A 256 -5.70 36.17 0.29
C GLY A 256 -5.57 37.46 1.10
N ALA A 257 -5.51 38.60 0.40
CA ALA A 257 -5.23 39.90 0.98
C ALA A 257 -6.32 40.42 1.94
N ALA A 258 -7.55 39.91 1.83
CA ALA A 258 -8.67 40.32 2.67
C ALA A 258 -9.69 39.19 2.91
N GLY A 259 -10.41 39.29 4.03
CA GLY A 259 -11.43 38.32 4.43
C GLY A 259 -10.85 37.03 5.01
N ARG A 260 -11.70 36.01 5.13
CA ARG A 260 -11.28 34.67 5.55
C ARG A 260 -10.30 34.11 4.50
N SER A 261 -9.19 33.53 4.95
CA SER A 261 -8.25 32.80 4.09
C SER A 261 -7.52 31.75 4.91
N ILE A 262 -8.00 30.51 4.81
CA ILE A 262 -7.47 29.34 5.52
C ILE A 262 -7.35 28.22 4.49
N GLY A 263 -6.20 27.54 4.47
CA GLY A 263 -5.97 26.36 3.65
C GLY A 263 -6.02 25.08 4.48
N PHE A 264 -6.31 23.96 3.84
CA PHE A 264 -6.28 22.62 4.42
C PHE A 264 -5.63 21.66 3.43
N LEU A 265 -4.79 20.75 3.92
CA LEU A 265 -4.34 19.60 3.15
C LEU A 265 -5.37 18.49 3.34
N ASP A 266 -5.91 17.97 2.24
CA ASP A 266 -6.66 16.70 2.25
C ASP A 266 -5.60 15.59 2.22
N TYR A 267 -5.04 15.35 1.03
CA TYR A 267 -4.02 14.33 0.84
C TYR A 267 -2.97 14.73 -0.18
N PHE A 268 -1.83 14.04 -0.13
CA PHE A 268 -0.99 13.91 -1.31
C PHE A 268 -0.48 12.51 -1.49
N LEU A 269 -0.15 12.19 -2.75
CA LEU A 269 0.52 10.96 -3.15
C LEU A 269 1.63 11.29 -4.14
N PHE A 270 2.83 10.79 -3.87
CA PHE A 270 3.99 10.98 -4.72
C PHE A 270 4.46 9.64 -5.28
N SER A 271 4.29 9.42 -6.59
CA SER A 271 4.75 8.23 -7.32
C SER A 271 6.12 8.49 -7.96
N PHE A 272 7.05 7.56 -7.82
CA PHE A 272 8.43 7.68 -8.30
C PHE A 272 9.02 6.28 -8.56
N ARG A 273 10.26 6.22 -9.07
CA ARG A 273 10.97 4.95 -9.27
C ARG A 273 12.06 4.75 -8.22
N ARG A 274 12.25 3.49 -7.81
CA ARG A 274 13.34 3.07 -6.93
C ARG A 274 14.13 1.93 -7.52
N THR A 275 15.40 1.80 -7.11
CA THR A 275 16.18 0.57 -7.31
C THR A 275 15.45 -0.61 -6.67
N LEU A 276 15.32 -1.72 -7.39
CA LEU A 276 14.69 -2.93 -6.90
C LEU A 276 15.62 -3.61 -5.89
N ALA A 277 15.29 -3.46 -4.61
CA ALA A 277 16.04 -3.99 -3.50
C ALA A 277 15.13 -4.34 -2.32
N LEU A 278 15.65 -5.12 -1.39
CA LEU A 278 15.02 -5.33 -0.09
C LEU A 278 15.22 -4.10 0.81
N TYR A 279 14.12 -3.52 1.28
CA TYR A 279 14.12 -2.38 2.20
C TYR A 279 13.47 -2.79 3.53
N GLY A 280 14.28 -2.96 4.58
CA GLY A 280 13.80 -3.55 5.84
C GLY A 280 13.58 -5.05 5.67
N ASP A 281 12.48 -5.57 6.23
CA ASP A 281 12.19 -7.01 6.22
C ASP A 281 11.47 -7.48 4.95
N GLN A 282 10.82 -6.57 4.22
CA GLN A 282 10.05 -6.87 3.02
C GLN A 282 9.92 -5.65 2.10
N THR A 283 9.90 -5.88 0.79
CA THR A 283 9.59 -4.87 -0.23
C THR A 283 8.42 -5.36 -1.08
N ILE A 284 7.33 -4.60 -1.09
CA ILE A 284 6.25 -4.77 -2.07
C ILE A 284 6.60 -3.91 -3.28
N PHE A 285 6.53 -4.48 -4.48
CA PHE A 285 6.92 -3.77 -5.70
C PHE A 285 5.99 -4.07 -6.88
N SER A 286 5.88 -3.12 -7.80
CA SER A 286 5.26 -3.30 -9.11
C SER A 286 6.15 -2.64 -10.18
N SER A 287 6.14 -3.15 -11.41
CA SER A 287 6.99 -2.60 -12.47
C SER A 287 6.22 -2.41 -13.77
N ILE A 288 5.93 -1.17 -14.14
CA ILE A 288 5.37 -0.82 -15.46
C ILE A 288 6.35 -1.20 -16.56
N GLU A 289 7.65 -1.04 -16.32
CA GLU A 289 8.71 -1.41 -17.25
C GLU A 289 8.64 -2.90 -17.62
N SER A 290 8.30 -3.77 -16.66
CA SER A 290 8.17 -5.20 -16.91
C SER A 290 7.08 -5.56 -17.93
N LEU A 291 6.08 -4.70 -18.11
CA LEU A 291 4.98 -4.88 -19.07
C LEU A 291 5.43 -4.67 -20.52
N GLN A 292 6.63 -4.12 -20.73
CA GLN A 292 7.22 -3.91 -22.06
C GLN A 292 7.95 -5.15 -22.58
N ASN A 293 8.10 -6.20 -21.77
CA ASN A 293 8.77 -7.44 -22.15
C ASN A 293 7.79 -8.61 -22.14
N ALA A 294 7.94 -9.55 -23.07
CA ALA A 294 7.19 -10.82 -23.05
C ALA A 294 7.53 -11.68 -21.81
N THR A 295 8.80 -11.62 -21.41
CA THR A 295 9.33 -12.16 -20.15
C THR A 295 10.24 -11.09 -19.54
N SER A 296 10.06 -10.80 -18.26
CA SER A 296 10.92 -9.88 -17.51
C SER A 296 11.76 -10.65 -16.51
N LYS A 297 13.07 -10.36 -16.49
CA LYS A 297 14.01 -10.91 -15.51
C LYS A 297 14.26 -9.87 -14.43
N PHE A 298 13.75 -10.10 -13.23
CA PHE A 298 13.91 -9.22 -12.09
C PHE A 298 15.20 -9.54 -11.35
N GLN A 299 15.88 -8.51 -10.88
CA GLN A 299 17.02 -8.62 -9.97
C GLN A 299 16.76 -7.78 -8.72
N VAL A 300 16.49 -8.45 -7.60
CA VAL A 300 16.27 -7.82 -6.30
C VAL A 300 17.58 -7.81 -5.53
N ALA A 301 18.11 -6.63 -5.26
CA ALA A 301 19.37 -6.45 -4.52
C ALA A 301 19.17 -6.45 -3.00
N GLY A 302 20.27 -6.65 -2.25
CA GLY A 302 20.30 -6.51 -0.79
C GLY A 302 19.59 -7.63 -0.04
N VAL A 303 19.47 -8.81 -0.65
CA VAL A 303 18.79 -9.97 -0.05
C VAL A 303 19.76 -10.92 0.66
N SER A 304 19.24 -11.70 1.61
CA SER A 304 19.89 -12.88 2.19
C SER A 304 19.65 -14.15 1.34
N SER A 305 20.34 -15.25 1.68
CA SER A 305 20.25 -16.52 0.96
C SER A 305 18.88 -17.21 1.06
N ASP A 306 18.10 -16.88 2.08
CA ASP A 306 16.76 -17.41 2.36
C ASP A 306 15.63 -16.52 1.83
N ALA A 307 15.96 -15.44 1.12
CA ALA A 307 14.97 -14.54 0.55
C ALA A 307 14.01 -15.25 -0.41
N MET A 308 12.77 -14.78 -0.40
CA MET A 308 11.70 -15.28 -1.26
C MET A 308 11.01 -14.12 -1.96
N VAL A 309 10.53 -14.37 -3.18
CA VAL A 309 9.65 -13.45 -3.89
C VAL A 309 8.30 -14.13 -4.06
N TRP A 310 7.24 -13.43 -3.66
CA TRP A 310 5.86 -13.88 -3.83
C TRP A 310 5.14 -13.01 -4.86
N ASP A 311 4.42 -13.65 -5.76
CA ASP A 311 3.44 -13.02 -6.62
C ASP A 311 2.12 -12.93 -5.87
N ILE A 312 1.74 -11.70 -5.54
CA ILE A 312 0.59 -11.32 -4.74
C ILE A 312 -0.54 -10.73 -5.60
N THR A 313 -0.48 -10.89 -6.92
CA THR A 313 -1.48 -10.33 -7.86
C THR A 313 -2.88 -10.86 -7.58
N ASP A 314 -3.00 -12.13 -7.21
CA ASP A 314 -4.23 -12.75 -6.71
C ASP A 314 -4.10 -12.95 -5.20
N HIS A 315 -4.88 -12.19 -4.42
CA HIS A 315 -4.84 -12.21 -2.96
C HIS A 315 -5.13 -13.60 -2.37
N TYR A 316 -6.01 -14.37 -3.01
CA TYR A 316 -6.41 -15.68 -2.52
C TYR A 316 -5.39 -16.75 -2.96
N ASN A 317 -4.74 -16.56 -4.10
CA ASN A 317 -3.83 -17.53 -4.74
C ASN A 317 -2.40 -17.00 -4.88
N VAL A 318 -1.81 -16.55 -3.76
CA VAL A 318 -0.41 -16.13 -3.71
C VAL A 318 0.52 -17.28 -4.11
N ASN A 319 1.48 -16.98 -4.96
CA ASN A 319 2.46 -17.93 -5.47
C ASN A 319 3.88 -17.51 -5.10
N ARG A 320 4.76 -18.47 -4.80
CA ARG A 320 6.19 -18.22 -4.65
C ARG A 320 6.89 -18.34 -6.00
N GLN A 321 7.60 -17.30 -6.41
CA GLN A 321 8.40 -17.34 -7.63
C GLN A 321 9.69 -18.13 -7.38
N GLN A 322 9.96 -19.13 -8.22
CA GLN A 322 11.25 -19.81 -8.23
C GLN A 322 12.32 -18.85 -8.74
N GLY A 323 13.48 -18.86 -8.09
CA GLY A 323 14.60 -18.01 -8.44
C GLY A 323 15.89 -18.51 -7.80
N SER A 324 16.96 -17.73 -7.97
CA SER A 324 18.26 -18.03 -7.37
C SER A 324 18.91 -16.79 -6.79
N VAL A 325 19.62 -16.98 -5.67
CA VAL A 325 20.44 -15.95 -5.05
C VAL A 325 21.88 -16.13 -5.50
N ALA A 326 22.46 -15.06 -6.07
CA ALA A 326 23.89 -14.99 -6.39
C ALA A 326 24.50 -13.77 -5.69
N GLY A 327 25.38 -14.00 -4.71
CA GLY A 327 25.84 -12.95 -3.81
C GLY A 327 24.66 -12.40 -2.99
N SER A 328 24.37 -11.10 -3.13
CA SER A 328 23.24 -10.42 -2.49
C SER A 328 22.08 -10.10 -3.43
N ASN A 329 21.99 -10.78 -4.57
CA ASN A 329 20.97 -10.54 -5.60
C ASN A 329 20.09 -11.78 -5.80
N PHE A 330 18.79 -11.65 -5.56
CA PHE A 330 17.79 -12.65 -5.95
C PHE A 330 17.35 -12.37 -7.38
N THR A 331 17.40 -13.39 -8.25
CA THR A 331 16.93 -13.30 -9.62
C THR A 331 15.83 -14.30 -9.91
N PHE A 332 14.79 -13.84 -10.60
CA PHE A 332 13.68 -14.64 -11.11
C PHE A 332 13.11 -13.99 -12.36
N SER A 333 12.45 -14.77 -13.20
CA SER A 333 11.75 -14.25 -14.36
C SER A 333 10.29 -14.67 -14.39
N ASN A 334 9.42 -13.74 -14.77
CA ASN A 334 7.99 -13.99 -14.94
C ASN A 334 7.49 -13.41 -16.27
N ARG A 335 6.26 -13.79 -16.63
CA ARG A 335 5.52 -13.18 -17.74
C ARG A 335 4.51 -12.18 -17.18
N PRO A 336 4.18 -11.11 -17.93
CA PRO A 336 3.06 -10.25 -17.57
C PRO A 336 1.76 -11.07 -17.43
N PRO A 337 0.84 -10.68 -16.54
CA PRO A 337 -0.50 -11.26 -16.49
C PRO A 337 -1.16 -11.19 -17.88
N ALA A 338 -1.91 -12.23 -18.25
CA ALA A 338 -2.73 -12.20 -19.46
C ALA A 338 -3.75 -11.04 -19.34
N ARG A 339 -3.81 -10.18 -20.36
CA ARG A 339 -4.72 -9.01 -20.40
C ARG A 339 -6.15 -9.40 -20.72
#